data_AF-A0A0F9BZA6-F1
#
_entry.id   AF-A0A0F9BZA6-F1
#
_cell.length_a   1.000
_cell.length_b   1.000
_cell.length_c   1.000
_cell.angle_alpha   90.00
_cell.angle_beta   90.00
_cell.angle_gamma   90.00
#
_symmetry.space_group_name_H-M   'P 1'
#
loop_
_entity.id
_entity.type
_entity.pdbx_description
1 polymer ?
#
loop_
_entity_poly.entity_id
_entity_poly.type
_entity_poly.pdbx_seq_one_letter_code
_entity_poly.pdbx_strand_id
1 'polypeptide(L)'
;MLYKLMRGSRQIRIWLGGNKGREERFKLFQILPRIGDIDFRHKLISLGYQENLFSHTFKGQIFTVRKLDEDGKHQYHLRFYSDGFCTGHHEYDYFLYPKQHMNGKDLRKLTRKEKLYIGVALGL
;
A
#
# COMPACT_ATOMS: atom_id res chain seq x y z
N MET A 1 -6.14 23.28 -4.93
CA MET A 1 -6.14 23.66 -3.50
C MET A 1 -6.46 22.46 -2.59
N LEU A 2 -7.57 21.75 -2.84
CA LEU A 2 -7.99 20.54 -2.10
C LEU A 2 -6.90 19.45 -2.00
N TYR A 3 -6.20 19.16 -3.11
CA TYR A 3 -5.13 18.16 -3.13
C TYR A 3 -3.94 18.49 -2.22
N LYS A 4 -3.52 19.76 -2.14
CA LYS A 4 -2.45 20.20 -1.22
C LYS A 4 -2.89 20.02 0.24
N LEU A 5 -4.14 20.36 0.55
CA LEU A 5 -4.73 20.21 1.88
C LEU A 5 -4.86 18.73 2.28
N MET A 6 -5.29 17.87 1.36
CA MET A 6 -5.31 16.42 1.55
C MET A 6 -3.91 15.88 1.85
N ARG A 7 -2.90 16.25 1.07
CA ARG A 7 -1.50 15.84 1.31
C ARG A 7 -0.99 16.33 2.67
N GLY A 8 -1.23 17.58 3.04
CA GLY A 8 -0.84 18.13 4.34
C GLY A 8 -1.50 17.38 5.51
N SER A 9 -2.81 17.15 5.44
CA SER A 9 -3.54 16.37 6.46
C SER A 9 -3.01 14.94 6.58
N ARG A 10 -2.61 14.34 5.45
CA ARG A 10 -2.03 13.00 5.40
C ARG A 10 -0.70 12.95 6.16
N GLN A 11 0.17 13.95 5.98
CA GLN A 11 1.46 14.01 6.69
C GLN A 11 1.29 14.15 8.21
N ILE A 12 0.32 14.96 8.66
CA ILE A 12 -0.01 15.07 10.09
C ILE A 12 -0.48 13.71 10.64
N ARG A 13 -1.36 12.99 9.92
CA ARG A 13 -1.81 11.66 10.34
C ARG A 13 -0.72 10.58 10.26
N ILE A 14 0.24 10.70 9.35
CA ILE A 14 1.43 9.83 9.32
C ILE A 14 2.30 10.09 10.55
N TRP A 15 2.47 11.36 10.94
CA TRP A 15 3.27 11.69 12.10
C TRP A 15 2.61 11.24 13.43
N LEU A 16 1.29 11.44 13.57
CA LEU A 16 0.52 11.12 14.78
C LEU A 16 -0.01 9.69 14.84
N GLY A 17 -0.27 9.06 13.70
CA GLY A 17 -0.99 7.79 13.61
C GLY A 17 -0.08 6.56 13.56
N GLY A 18 -0.67 5.38 13.76
CA GLY A 18 0.00 4.09 13.55
C GLY A 18 -0.71 2.93 14.24
N ASN A 19 -0.64 1.74 13.65
CA ASN A 19 -0.99 0.49 14.32
C ASN A 19 0.10 -0.52 13.97
N LYS A 20 1.22 -0.45 14.72
CA LYS A 20 2.41 -1.26 14.47
C LYS A 20 2.09 -2.74 14.35
N GLY A 21 1.21 -3.27 15.22
CA GLY A 21 0.82 -4.68 15.17
C GLY A 21 0.17 -5.09 13.85
N ARG A 22 -0.69 -4.23 13.28
CA ARG A 22 -1.29 -4.46 11.96
C ARG A 22 -0.25 -4.37 10.83
N GLU A 23 0.67 -3.43 10.92
CA GLU A 23 1.70 -3.22 9.90
C GLU A 23 2.71 -4.37 9.84
N GLU A 24 3.21 -4.81 11.00
CA GLU A 24 4.10 -5.98 11.13
C GLU A 24 3.46 -7.24 10.53
N ARG A 25 2.15 -7.43 10.72
CA ARG A 25 1.41 -8.56 10.16
C ARG A 25 1.52 -8.63 8.63
N PHE A 26 1.63 -7.49 7.94
CA PHE A 26 1.60 -7.39 6.49
C PHE A 26 2.94 -7.02 5.85
N LYS A 27 4.06 -7.16 6.57
CA LYS A 27 5.41 -6.98 6.00
C LYS A 27 5.69 -7.93 4.84
N LEU A 28 6.25 -7.37 3.77
CA LEU A 28 6.63 -8.09 2.56
C LEU A 28 8.14 -8.30 2.49
N PHE A 29 8.88 -7.20 2.39
CA PHE A 29 10.33 -7.17 2.24
C PHE A 29 10.85 -5.73 2.51
N GLN A 30 12.17 -5.59 2.62
CA GLN A 30 12.85 -4.31 2.73
C GLN A 30 13.67 -4.06 1.45
N ILE A 31 13.65 -2.84 0.94
CA ILE A 31 14.37 -2.42 -0.27
C ILE A 31 15.66 -1.72 0.14
N LEU A 32 16.82 -2.28 -0.23
CA LEU A 32 18.15 -1.73 0.05
C LEU A 32 19.05 -1.74 -1.21
N PRO A 33 19.67 -0.61 -1.61
CA PRO A 33 19.45 0.74 -1.08
C PRO A 33 18.02 1.25 -1.35
N ARG A 34 17.54 2.17 -0.52
CA ARG A 34 16.17 2.69 -0.61
C ARG A 34 15.98 3.43 -1.94
N ILE A 35 14.85 3.18 -2.60
CA ILE A 35 14.39 3.98 -3.75
C ILE A 35 13.47 5.11 -3.28
N GLY A 36 13.33 6.17 -4.09
CA GLY A 36 12.37 7.24 -3.82
C GLY A 36 10.91 6.77 -3.96
N ASP A 37 9.97 7.54 -3.40
CA ASP A 37 8.53 7.31 -3.56
C ASP A 37 8.09 7.41 -5.03
N ILE A 38 8.66 8.34 -5.79
CA ILE A 38 8.44 8.50 -7.23
C ILE A 38 8.89 7.25 -7.99
N ASP A 39 10.07 6.72 -7.69
CA ASP A 39 10.57 5.51 -8.35
C ASP A 39 9.76 4.28 -7.97
N PHE A 40 9.42 4.14 -6.68
CA PHE A 40 8.53 3.09 -6.20
C PHE A 40 7.19 3.13 -6.96
N ARG A 41 6.61 4.31 -7.14
CA ARG A 41 5.39 4.51 -7.93
C ARG A 41 5.59 4.12 -9.38
N HIS A 42 6.59 4.67 -10.07
CA HIS A 42 6.84 4.43 -11.48
C HIS A 42 7.05 2.94 -11.80
N LYS A 43 7.81 2.24 -10.96
CA LYS A 43 8.04 0.79 -11.11
C LYS A 43 6.76 -0.04 -11.00
N LEU A 44 5.76 0.42 -10.25
CA LEU A 44 4.51 -0.32 -10.04
C LEU A 44 3.39 0.11 -10.98
N ILE A 45 3.44 1.31 -11.59
CA ILE A 45 2.44 1.78 -12.55
C ILE A 45 2.29 0.82 -13.73
N SER A 46 3.40 0.30 -14.26
CA SER A 46 3.38 -0.67 -15.38
C SER A 46 2.67 -1.97 -15.03
N LEU A 47 2.55 -2.29 -13.73
CA LEU A 47 1.84 -3.46 -13.24
C LEU A 47 0.35 -3.18 -12.96
N GLY A 48 -0.12 -1.95 -13.20
CA GLY A 48 -1.50 -1.52 -12.96
C GLY A 48 -1.76 -0.91 -11.58
N TYR A 49 -0.71 -0.62 -10.80
CA TYR A 49 -0.88 0.07 -9.52
C TYR A 49 -1.09 1.57 -9.69
N GLN A 50 -1.97 2.13 -8.86
CA GLN A 50 -2.33 3.54 -8.85
C GLN A 50 -2.22 4.11 -7.44
N GLU A 51 -1.95 5.41 -7.33
CA GLU A 51 -1.85 6.11 -6.03
C GLU A 51 -3.17 6.03 -5.25
N ASN A 52 -3.10 5.73 -3.95
CA ASN A 52 -4.27 5.65 -3.08
C ASN A 52 -4.25 6.70 -1.95
N LEU A 53 -4.72 7.91 -2.23
CA LEU A 53 -4.71 9.01 -1.26
C LEU A 53 -5.66 8.79 -0.07
N PHE A 54 -6.73 8.01 -0.25
CA PHE A 54 -7.81 7.80 0.72
C PHE A 54 -7.60 6.60 1.65
N SER A 55 -6.39 6.04 1.69
CA SER A 55 -6.05 4.96 2.60
C SER A 55 -5.87 5.42 4.04
N HIS A 56 -6.03 4.50 5.00
CA HIS A 56 -5.40 4.66 6.33
C HIS A 56 -3.93 5.04 6.19
N THR A 57 -3.42 5.83 7.13
CA THR A 57 -2.03 6.29 7.16
C THR A 57 -1.34 5.76 8.39
N PHE A 58 -0.12 5.28 8.20
CA PHE A 58 0.70 4.72 9.27
C PHE A 58 1.98 5.53 9.49
N LYS A 59 2.63 5.31 10.63
CA LYS A 59 3.84 6.05 10.99
C LYS A 59 4.98 5.75 10.01
N GLY A 60 5.61 6.80 9.48
CA GLY A 60 6.72 6.67 8.53
C GLY A 60 6.33 6.21 7.14
N GLN A 61 5.03 6.02 6.87
CA GLN A 61 4.55 5.69 5.54
C GLN A 61 4.68 6.90 4.61
N ILE A 62 5.47 6.79 3.54
CA ILE A 62 5.70 7.89 2.59
C ILE A 62 4.86 7.74 1.32
N PHE A 63 4.48 6.52 0.95
CA PHE A 63 3.70 6.29 -0.26
C PHE A 63 2.73 5.13 -0.13
N THR A 64 1.72 5.09 -1.01
CA THR A 64 0.79 3.98 -1.09
C THR A 64 0.15 3.85 -2.45
N VAL A 65 -0.04 2.60 -2.84
CA VAL A 65 -0.71 2.26 -4.09
C VAL A 65 -1.73 1.17 -3.88
N ARG A 66 -2.70 1.13 -4.80
CA ARG A 66 -3.67 0.06 -4.94
C ARG A 66 -3.69 -0.47 -6.37
N LYS A 67 -4.08 -1.72 -6.55
CA LYS A 67 -4.38 -2.32 -7.86
C LYS A 67 -5.62 -3.20 -7.70
N LEU A 68 -6.61 -3.05 -8.59
CA LEU A 68 -7.75 -3.97 -8.62
C LEU A 68 -7.27 -5.35 -9.10
N ASP A 69 -7.71 -6.40 -8.42
CA ASP A 69 -7.43 -7.78 -8.79
C ASP A 69 -8.26 -8.21 -10.01
N GLU A 70 -7.83 -9.26 -10.68
CA GLU A 70 -8.44 -9.76 -11.92
C GLU A 70 -9.87 -10.26 -11.71
N ASP A 71 -10.22 -10.64 -10.48
CA ASP A 71 -11.58 -11.05 -10.13
C ASP A 71 -12.58 -9.89 -10.03
N GLY A 72 -12.09 -8.64 -10.15
CA GLY A 72 -12.88 -7.41 -10.10
C GLY A 72 -13.51 -7.11 -8.74
N LYS A 73 -13.18 -7.88 -7.69
CA LYS A 73 -13.77 -7.78 -6.35
C LYS A 73 -12.77 -7.34 -5.31
N HIS A 74 -11.53 -7.78 -5.47
CA HIS A 74 -10.47 -7.50 -4.52
C HIS A 74 -9.48 -6.50 -5.08
N GLN A 75 -8.65 -5.99 -4.19
CA GLN A 75 -7.56 -5.10 -4.50
C GLN A 75 -6.32 -5.51 -3.72
N TYR A 76 -5.17 -5.29 -4.37
CA TYR A 76 -3.88 -5.28 -3.73
C TYR A 76 -3.61 -3.90 -3.16
N HIS A 77 -3.25 -3.82 -1.89
CA HIS A 77 -2.83 -2.57 -1.25
C HIS A 77 -1.36 -2.68 -0.88
N LEU A 78 -0.53 -1.77 -1.38
CA LEU A 78 0.89 -1.67 -1.02
C LEU A 78 1.20 -0.33 -0.35
N ARG A 79 2.18 -0.35 0.55
CA ARG A 79 2.64 0.81 1.31
C ARG A 79 4.15 0.80 1.37
N PHE A 80 4.72 1.97 1.13
CA PHE A 80 6.15 2.19 1.18
C PHE A 80 6.50 3.14 2.31
N TYR A 81 7.56 2.81 3.04
CA TYR A 81 7.99 3.48 4.26
C TYR A 81 9.36 4.13 4.06
N SER A 82 9.62 5.21 4.80
CA SER A 82 10.87 5.95 4.72
C SER A 82 12.11 5.14 5.12
N ASP A 83 11.92 4.04 5.85
CA ASP A 83 12.96 3.10 6.26
C ASP A 83 13.28 2.01 5.22
N GLY A 84 12.56 2.01 4.09
CA GLY A 84 12.72 1.07 2.99
C GLY A 84 11.82 -0.16 3.07
N PHE A 85 11.02 -0.32 4.13
CA PHE A 85 10.07 -1.44 4.20
C PHE A 85 8.91 -1.25 3.23
N CYS A 86 8.45 -2.38 2.69
CA CYS A 86 7.21 -2.48 1.94
C CYS A 86 6.25 -3.40 2.69
N THR A 87 5.02 -2.93 2.94
CA THR A 87 3.93 -3.75 3.46
C THR A 87 2.82 -3.86 2.43
N GLY A 88 2.04 -4.93 2.52
CA GLY A 88 0.88 -5.08 1.65
C GLY A 88 0.01 -6.28 1.94
N HIS A 89 -1.22 -6.17 1.46
CA HIS A 89 -2.28 -7.13 1.68
C HIS A 89 -3.25 -7.16 0.50
N HIS A 90 -4.07 -8.19 0.47
CA HIS A 90 -5.16 -8.38 -0.48
C HIS A 90 -6.47 -8.36 0.31
N GLU A 91 -7.44 -7.60 -0.18
CA GLU A 91 -8.72 -7.38 0.49
C GLU A 91 -9.79 -6.96 -0.51
N TYR A 92 -11.05 -6.90 -0.10
CA TYR A 92 -12.11 -6.35 -0.93
C TYR A 92 -11.85 -4.91 -1.38
N ASP A 93 -12.27 -4.58 -2.60
CA ASP A 93 -12.28 -3.19 -3.05
C ASP A 93 -13.27 -2.36 -2.22
N TYR A 94 -12.80 -1.22 -1.71
CA TYR A 94 -13.60 -0.35 -0.86
C TYR A 94 -14.78 0.29 -1.61
N PHE A 95 -14.60 0.65 -2.89
CA PHE A 95 -15.63 1.36 -3.66
C PHE A 95 -16.76 0.43 -4.09
N LEU A 96 -16.44 -0.83 -4.38
CA LEU A 96 -17.41 -1.84 -4.78
C LEU A 96 -18.03 -2.57 -3.57
N TYR A 97 -17.25 -2.83 -2.52
CA TYR A 97 -17.62 -3.68 -1.39
C TYR A 97 -17.24 -3.07 -0.02
N PRO A 98 -17.74 -1.88 0.33
CA PRO A 98 -17.32 -1.14 1.52
C PRO A 98 -17.58 -1.90 2.83
N LYS A 99 -18.72 -2.59 2.95
CA LYS A 99 -19.06 -3.34 4.18
C LYS A 99 -18.10 -4.50 4.41
N GLN A 100 -17.80 -5.27 3.35
CA GLN A 100 -16.89 -6.41 3.40
C GLN A 100 -15.45 -5.96 3.71
N HIS A 101 -15.03 -4.87 3.05
CA HIS A 101 -13.72 -4.24 3.29
C HIS A 101 -13.57 -3.79 4.75
N MET A 102 -14.54 -3.04 5.28
CA MET A 102 -14.49 -2.55 6.66
C MET A 102 -14.51 -3.67 7.71
N ASN A 103 -15.20 -4.78 7.40
CA ASN A 103 -15.23 -5.98 8.24
C ASN A 103 -13.98 -6.86 8.09
N GLY A 104 -13.05 -6.52 7.18
CA GLY A 104 -11.86 -7.31 6.92
C GLY A 104 -12.15 -8.70 6.35
N LYS A 105 -13.29 -8.87 5.66
CA LYS A 105 -13.61 -10.13 4.98
C LYS A 105 -12.56 -10.40 3.90
N ASP A 106 -12.06 -11.62 3.83
CA ASP A 106 -11.02 -12.07 2.89
C ASP A 106 -9.73 -11.23 2.92
N LEU A 107 -9.50 -10.47 4.01
CA LEU A 107 -8.25 -9.76 4.24
C LEU A 107 -7.14 -10.79 4.48
N ARG A 108 -6.19 -10.86 3.56
CA ARG A 108 -5.08 -11.80 3.61
C ARG A 108 -3.73 -11.15 3.31
N LYS A 109 -2.67 -11.84 3.73
CA LYS A 109 -1.32 -11.51 3.29
C LYS A 109 -1.17 -11.84 1.79
N LEU A 110 -0.25 -11.15 1.14
CA LEU A 110 0.18 -11.54 -0.20
C LEU A 110 0.86 -12.91 -0.18
N THR A 111 0.55 -13.73 -1.18
CA THR A 111 1.17 -15.01 -1.43
C THR A 111 2.64 -14.84 -1.81
N ARG A 112 3.41 -15.93 -1.77
CA ARG A 112 4.83 -15.91 -2.20
C ARG A 112 4.99 -15.44 -3.64
N LYS A 113 4.11 -15.88 -4.55
CA LYS A 113 4.13 -15.50 -5.97
C LYS A 113 3.89 -14.00 -6.16
N GLU A 114 2.88 -13.46 -5.48
CA GLU A 114 2.56 -12.01 -5.52
C GLU A 114 3.73 -11.17 -4.98
N LYS A 115 4.32 -11.59 -3.84
CA LYS A 115 5.50 -10.92 -3.28
C LYS A 115 6.69 -10.92 -4.24
N LEU A 116 6.97 -12.07 -4.88
CA LEU A 116 8.07 -12.20 -5.84
C LEU A 116 7.85 -11.30 -7.06
N TYR A 117 6.64 -11.30 -7.61
CA TYR A 117 6.29 -10.47 -8.76
C TYR A 117 6.51 -8.97 -8.48
N ILE A 118 6.08 -8.50 -7.30
CA ILE A 118 6.29 -7.11 -6.87
C ILE A 118 7.79 -6.85 -6.60
N GLY A 119 8.48 -7.80 -5.96
CA GLY A 119 9.91 -7.70 -5.67
C GLY A 119 10.75 -7.51 -6.94
N VAL A 120 10.52 -8.34 -7.96
CA VAL A 120 11.19 -8.24 -9.27
C VAL A 120 10.94 -6.88 -9.91
N ALA A 121 9.69 -6.39 -9.89
CA ALA A 121 9.37 -5.07 -10.43
C ALA A 121 10.09 -3.93 -9.68
N LEU A 122 10.34 -4.12 -8.39
CA LEU A 122 11.08 -3.17 -7.55
C LEU A 122 12.61 -3.33 -7.66
N GLY A 123 13.09 -4.39 -8.32
CA GLY A 123 14.52 -4.69 -8.51
C GLY A 123 15.15 -5.48 -7.37
N LEU A 124 14.37 -6.33 -6.69
CA LEU A 124 14.81 -7.28 -5.66
C LEU A 124 14.96 -8.70 -6.20
#